data_AF-A0A0B7BLS1-F1
#
_entry.id   AF-A0A0B7BLS1-F1
#
_cell.length_a   1.000
_cell.length_b   1.000
_cell.length_c   1.000
_cell.angle_alpha   90.00
_cell.angle_beta   90.00
_cell.angle_gamma   90.00
#
_symmetry.space_group_name_H-M   'P 1'
#
loop_
_entity.id
_entity.type
_entity.pdbx_description
1 polymer ?
#
loop_
_entity_poly.entity_id
_entity_poly.type
_entity_poly.pdbx_seq_one_letter_code
_entity_poly.pdbx_strand_id
1 'polypeptide(L)'
;LDKKNTTVAFTAVIKEHRNLPANAVVVFDNVYINFGSGYNGATGVFTAPKAGVYVFHLHTLSNLNGMAYVGLYHNEVYQLSSFGRAVNDY
;
A
#
# COMPACT_ATOMS: atom_id res chain seq x y z
N LEU A 1 23.70 25.71 -6.83
CA LEU A 1 22.26 25.49 -6.59
C LEU A 1 22.05 23.99 -6.52
N ASP A 2 21.98 23.42 -5.31
CA ASP A 2 21.65 22.02 -5.14
C ASP A 2 20.24 21.77 -5.68
N LYS A 3 20.13 20.90 -6.69
CA LYS A 3 18.83 20.38 -7.13
C LYS A 3 18.21 19.68 -5.93
N LYS A 4 17.26 20.33 -5.24
CA LYS A 4 16.34 19.64 -4.33
C LYS A 4 15.82 18.43 -5.09
N ASN A 5 16.07 17.25 -4.54
CA ASN A 5 15.68 15.99 -5.17
C ASN A 5 14.14 15.98 -5.24
N THR A 6 13.58 16.31 -6.41
CA THR A 6 12.13 16.49 -6.60
C THR A 6 11.40 15.18 -6.80
N THR A 7 12.13 14.07 -6.86
CA THR A 7 11.61 12.72 -7.06
C THR A 7 10.75 12.31 -5.86
N VAL A 8 9.51 11.91 -6.13
CA VAL A 8 8.62 11.31 -5.14
C VAL A 8 8.22 9.95 -5.65
N ALA A 9 8.65 8.92 -4.93
CA ALA A 9 8.35 7.54 -5.25
C ALA A 9 8.56 6.69 -4.00
N PHE A 10 7.72 5.67 -3.83
CA PHE A 10 7.89 4.69 -2.78
C PHE A 10 7.58 3.28 -3.30
N THR A 11 8.22 2.30 -2.69
CA THR A 11 7.88 0.88 -2.85
C THR A 11 7.98 0.26 -1.46
N ALA A 12 6.89 -0.34 -0.99
CA ALA A 12 6.84 -1.02 0.28
C ALA A 12 6.13 -2.36 0.13
N VAL A 13 6.55 -3.35 0.90
CA VAL A 13 5.97 -4.70 0.92
C VAL A 13 5.71 -5.15 2.35
N ILE A 14 4.90 -6.19 2.53
CA ILE A 14 4.75 -6.88 3.81
C ILE A 14 5.75 -8.04 3.84
N LYS A 15 6.52 -8.20 4.92
CA LYS A 15 7.51 -9.28 5.04
C LYS A 15 6.91 -10.68 5.21
N GLU A 16 5.78 -10.75 5.90
CA GLU A 16 5.19 -12.01 6.36
C GLU A 16 3.68 -12.02 6.10
N HIS A 17 3.09 -13.19 5.97
CA HIS A 17 1.63 -13.31 5.85
C HIS A 17 0.95 -12.78 7.12
N ARG A 18 -0.06 -11.94 6.95
CA ARG A 18 -0.81 -11.36 8.07
C ARG A 18 -2.31 -11.47 7.85
N ASN A 19 -3.00 -11.86 8.91
CA ASN A 19 -4.44 -11.69 9.01
C ASN A 19 -4.71 -10.32 9.64
N LEU A 20 -5.45 -9.49 8.93
CA LEU A 20 -5.83 -8.16 9.39
C LEU A 20 -7.32 -8.16 9.77
N PRO A 21 -7.71 -7.45 10.83
CA PRO A 21 -9.12 -7.27 11.13
C PRO A 21 -9.78 -6.43 10.01
N ALA A 22 -11.10 -6.54 9.91
CA ALA A 22 -11.86 -5.73 8.97
C ALA A 22 -11.59 -4.24 9.19
N ASN A 23 -11.44 -3.49 8.09
CA ASN A 23 -11.18 -2.05 8.08
C ASN A 23 -9.84 -1.61 8.71
N ALA A 24 -8.91 -2.54 8.96
CA ALA A 24 -7.56 -2.16 9.35
C ALA A 24 -6.76 -1.55 8.20
N VAL A 25 -5.92 -0.58 8.52
CA VAL A 25 -4.93 -0.05 7.58
C VAL A 25 -3.87 -1.12 7.33
N VAL A 26 -3.61 -1.43 6.06
CA VAL A 26 -2.55 -2.34 5.66
C VAL A 26 -1.20 -1.65 5.80
N VAL A 27 -0.40 -2.07 6.77
CA VAL A 27 0.96 -1.55 6.96
C VAL A 27 1.96 -2.42 6.19
N PHE A 28 2.42 -1.91 5.04
CA PHE A 28 3.58 -2.48 4.33
C PHE A 28 4.85 -1.99 5.03
N ASP A 29 5.38 -2.82 5.92
CA ASP A 29 6.40 -2.46 6.90
C ASP A 29 7.84 -2.55 6.38
N ASN A 30 8.04 -3.18 5.22
CA ASN A 30 9.34 -3.25 4.57
C ASN A 30 9.42 -2.26 3.41
N VAL A 31 10.08 -1.13 3.64
CA VAL A 31 10.21 -0.03 2.68
C VAL A 31 11.52 -0.18 1.89
N TYR A 32 11.43 -0.43 0.59
CA TYR A 32 12.59 -0.54 -0.30
C TYR A 32 13.08 0.83 -0.79
N ILE A 33 12.15 1.69 -1.20
CA ILE A 33 12.44 3.08 -1.59
C ILE A 33 11.40 4.01 -0.96
N ASN A 34 11.82 5.23 -0.63
CA ASN A 34 10.95 6.27 -0.08
C ASN A 34 11.46 7.67 -0.41
N PHE A 35 11.64 7.96 -1.70
CA PHE A 35 12.09 9.27 -2.14
C PHE A 35 11.02 10.32 -1.84
N GLY A 36 11.45 11.44 -1.25
CA GLY A 36 10.55 12.48 -0.76
C GLY A 36 9.87 12.14 0.57
N SER A 37 10.18 10.98 1.18
CA SER A 37 9.74 10.57 2.52
C SER A 37 8.22 10.62 2.74
N GLY A 38 7.44 10.35 1.68
CA GLY A 38 5.97 10.46 1.73
C GLY A 38 5.30 9.25 2.38
N TYR A 39 5.88 8.05 2.29
CA TYR A 39 5.30 6.83 2.87
C TYR A 39 5.79 6.60 4.30
N ASN A 40 4.88 6.30 5.23
CA ASN A 40 5.20 5.97 6.62
C ASN A 40 5.04 4.46 6.86
N GLY A 41 6.16 3.75 7.02
CA GLY A 41 6.19 2.30 7.25
C GLY A 41 5.64 1.84 8.61
N ALA A 42 5.37 2.76 9.55
CA ALA A 42 4.70 2.44 10.81
C ALA A 42 3.17 2.57 10.73
N THR A 43 2.65 3.40 9.82
CA THR A 43 1.20 3.65 9.71
C THR A 43 0.57 3.10 8.43
N GLY A 44 1.36 2.77 7.41
CA GLY A 44 0.86 2.33 6.10
C GLY A 44 0.34 3.48 5.22
N VAL A 45 0.52 4.73 5.65
CA VAL A 45 -0.04 5.91 4.97
C VAL A 45 1.02 6.58 4.11
N PHE A 46 0.65 6.92 2.88
CA PHE A 46 1.38 7.85 2.03
C PHE A 46 0.76 9.25 2.14
N THR A 47 1.58 10.24 2.51
CA THR A 47 1.21 11.66 2.48
C THR A 47 1.94 12.33 1.33
N ALA A 48 1.19 12.91 0.39
CA ALA A 48 1.77 13.59 -0.75
C ALA A 48 2.62 14.81 -0.29
N PRO A 49 3.95 14.83 -0.52
CA PRO A 49 4.81 15.93 -0.06
C PRO A 49 4.70 17.18 -0.94
N LYS A 50 4.00 17.09 -2.08
CA LYS A 50 3.78 18.18 -3.04
C LYS A 50 2.47 17.95 -3.79
N ALA A 51 1.86 19.02 -4.29
CA ALA A 51 0.70 18.91 -5.16
C ALA A 51 1.09 18.30 -6.52
N GLY A 52 0.24 17.43 -7.05
CA GLY A 52 0.45 16.78 -8.35
C GLY A 52 -0.39 15.54 -8.54
N VAL A 53 -0.19 14.89 -9.68
CA VAL A 53 -0.81 13.61 -10.02
C VAL A 53 0.10 12.48 -9.56
N TYR A 54 -0.49 11.45 -8.95
CA TYR A 54 0.19 10.27 -8.43
C TYR A 54 -0.40 9.00 -9.05
N VAL A 55 0.45 8.00 -9.23
CA VAL A 55 0.04 6.66 -9.66
C VAL A 55 0.33 5.68 -8.53
N PHE A 56 -0.66 4.85 -8.20
CA PHE A 56 -0.54 3.79 -7.21
C PHE A 56 -0.70 2.44 -7.90
N HIS A 57 0.24 1.53 -7.66
CA HIS A 57 0.12 0.13 -8.03
C HIS A 57 -0.05 -0.69 -6.75
N LEU A 58 -1.10 -1.50 -6.69
CA LEU A 58 -1.43 -2.35 -5.55
C LEU A 58 -1.44 -3.81 -6.00
N HIS A 59 -0.72 -4.65 -5.28
CA HIS A 59 -0.67 -6.09 -5.51
C HIS A 59 -1.00 -6.80 -4.21
N THR A 60 -1.95 -7.73 -4.26
CA THR A 60 -2.41 -8.48 -3.09
C THR A 60 -2.40 -9.96 -3.36
N LEU A 61 -1.95 -10.73 -2.38
CA LEU A 61 -1.90 -12.18 -2.39
C LEU A 61 -2.71 -12.69 -1.20
N SER A 62 -3.54 -13.70 -1.41
CA SER A 62 -4.19 -14.45 -0.35
C SER A 62 -3.58 -15.84 -0.21
N ASN A 63 -3.62 -16.40 1.00
CA ASN A 63 -3.37 -17.82 1.22
C ASN A 63 -4.52 -18.67 0.65
N LEU A 64 -4.28 -19.98 0.49
CA LEU A 64 -5.31 -20.95 0.12
C LEU A 64 -6.50 -20.88 1.08
N ASN A 65 -7.72 -20.97 0.55
CA ASN A 65 -8.98 -20.78 1.28
C ASN A 65 -9.13 -19.40 1.95
N GLY A 66 -8.24 -18.46 1.62
CA GLY A 66 -8.26 -17.09 2.11
C GLY A 66 -8.88 -16.11 1.13
N MET A 67 -9.23 -14.94 1.66
CA MET A 67 -9.71 -13.80 0.91
C MET A 67 -8.78 -12.61 1.18
N ALA A 68 -8.35 -11.94 0.11
CA ALA A 68 -7.71 -10.64 0.17
C ALA A 68 -8.69 -9.61 -0.39
N TYR A 69 -9.14 -8.68 0.46
CA TYR A 69 -9.86 -7.49 0.04
C TYR A 69 -9.11 -6.28 0.58
N VAL A 70 -8.55 -5.48 -0.32
CA VAL A 70 -7.75 -4.31 0.06
C VAL A 70 -8.25 -3.10 -0.72
N GLY A 71 -8.68 -2.08 0.00
CA GLY A 71 -9.09 -0.80 -0.58
C GLY A 71 -7.96 0.22 -0.56
N LEU A 72 -7.92 1.07 -1.60
CA LEU A 72 -7.15 2.29 -1.62
C LEU A 72 -8.09 3.45 -1.29
N TYR A 73 -7.67 4.26 -0.31
CA TYR A 73 -8.43 5.41 0.19
C TYR A 73 -7.59 6.67 0.02
N HIS A 74 -8.26 7.77 -0.35
CA HIS A 74 -7.68 9.10 -0.35
C HIS A 74 -8.45 9.96 0.63
N ASN A 75 -7.80 10.33 1.74
CA ASN A 75 -8.41 11.08 2.84
C ASN A 75 -9.77 10.47 3.24
N GLU A 76 -9.76 9.17 3.58
CA GLU A 76 -10.94 8.39 4.00
C GLU A 76 -11.98 8.13 2.90
N VAL A 77 -11.83 8.72 1.71
CA VAL A 77 -12.69 8.45 0.55
C VAL A 77 -12.16 7.26 -0.24
N TYR A 78 -12.97 6.21 -0.33
CA TYR A 78 -12.71 5.02 -1.14
C TYR A 78 -12.49 5.39 -2.62
N GLN A 79 -11.41 4.89 -3.22
CA GLN A 79 -11.07 5.12 -4.63
C GLN A 79 -11.21 3.85 -5.46
N LEU A 80 -10.59 2.75 -5.00
CA LEU A 80 -10.61 1.45 -5.66
C LEU A 80 -10.33 0.32 -4.67
N SER A 81 -10.55 -0.92 -5.08
CA SER A 81 -10.16 -2.11 -4.31
C SER A 81 -9.52 -3.17 -5.21
N SER A 82 -8.61 -3.95 -4.64
CA SER A 82 -8.29 -5.28 -5.14
C SER A 82 -9.07 -6.34 -4.34
N PHE A 83 -9.56 -7.35 -5.05
CA PHE A 83 -10.20 -8.52 -4.44
C PHE A 83 -9.60 -9.79 -5.04
N GLY A 84 -9.28 -10.75 -4.19
CA GLY A 84 -8.85 -12.09 -4.58
C GLY A 84 -9.33 -13.12 -3.57
N ARG A 85 -9.84 -14.25 -4.05
CA ARG A 85 -10.21 -15.40 -3.23
C ARG A 85 -9.52 -16.64 -3.78
N ALA A 86 -8.72 -17.29 -2.95
CA ALA A 86 -8.19 -18.60 -3.27
C ALA A 86 -9.11 -19.66 -2.69
N VAL A 87 -9.51 -20.64 -3.50
CA VAL A 87 -10.31 -21.80 -3.07
C VAL A 87 -9.49 -23.05 -3.40
N ASN A 88 -9.47 -24.03 -2.49
CA ASN A 88 -8.97 -25.35 -2.82
C ASN A 88 -10.10 -26.17 -3.44
N ASP A 89 -10.06 -26.36 -4.76
CA ASP A 89 -11.09 -27.11 -5.49
C ASP A 89 -10.76 -28.62 -5.63
N TYR A 90 -9.95 -29.18 -4.73
CA TYR A 90 -9.56 -30.60 -4.71
C TYR A 90 -9.67 -31.21 -3.31
#